data_AF-X1E7S4-F1
#
_entry.id   AF-X1E7S4-F1
#
_cell.length_a   1.000
_cell.length_b   1.000
_cell.length_c   1.000
_cell.angle_alpha   90.00
_cell.angle_beta   90.00
_cell.angle_gamma   90.00
#
_symmetry.space_group_name_H-M   'P 1'
#
loop_
_entity.id
_entity.type
_entity.pdbx_description
1 polymer ?
#
loop_
_entity_poly.entity_id
_entity_poly.type
_entity_poly.pdbx_seq_one_letter_code
_entity_poly.pdbx_strand_id
1 'polypeptide(L)' 'SVPGNVDLRRKLKHSDVKLLQESELIEIKGELDEVEKIVIHDFDEDENYELFVDVVIVLDYRL' A
#
# COMPACT_ATOMS: atom_id res chain seq x y z
N SER A 1 -7.46 9.06 -9.24
CA SER A 1 -6.63 9.19 -10.47
C SER A 1 -5.21 8.68 -10.19
N VAL A 2 -4.50 8.09 -11.16
CA VAL A 2 -3.15 7.49 -10.91
C VAL A 2 -2.13 8.61 -10.66
N PRO A 3 -1.47 8.64 -9.48
CA PRO A 3 -0.48 9.67 -9.13
C PRO A 3 0.82 9.55 -9.95
N GLY A 4 1.62 10.62 -9.95
CA GLY A 4 2.93 10.67 -10.62
C GLY A 4 2.93 11.35 -12.00
N ASN A 5 4.09 11.44 -12.64
CA ASN A 5 4.27 12.06 -13.97
C ASN A 5 3.75 11.17 -15.11
N VAL A 6 3.73 11.68 -16.35
CA VAL A 6 3.19 10.97 -17.52
C VAL A 6 3.85 9.61 -17.73
N ASP A 7 5.17 9.53 -17.58
CA ASP A 7 5.93 8.30 -17.82
C ASP A 7 5.68 7.26 -16.73
N LEU A 8 5.64 7.67 -15.46
CA LEU A 8 5.33 6.78 -14.34
C LEU A 8 3.91 6.23 -14.46
N ARG A 9 2.93 7.08 -14.79
CA ARG A 9 1.55 6.64 -15.02
C ARG A 9 1.43 5.65 -16.17
N ARG A 10 2.20 5.83 -17.25
CA ARG A 10 2.24 4.89 -18.37
C ARG A 10 2.82 3.54 -17.93
N LYS A 11 3.93 3.55 -17.18
CA LYS A 11 4.55 2.32 -16.66
C LYS A 11 3.60 1.57 -15.71
N LEU A 12 2.97 2.29 -14.77
CA LEU A 12 2.02 1.69 -13.82
C LEU A 12 0.83 1.02 -14.52
N LYS A 13 0.26 1.66 -15.55
CA LYS A 13 -0.85 1.09 -16.35
C LYS A 13 -0.50 -0.23 -17.06
N HIS A 14 0.78 -0.49 -17.30
CA HIS A 14 1.26 -1.69 -17.99
C HIS A 14 1.99 -2.66 -17.03
N SER A 15 1.80 -2.48 -15.73
CA SER A 15 2.41 -3.32 -14.69
C SER A 15 1.35 -4.06 -13.90
N ASP A 16 1.74 -5.14 -13.24
CA ASP A 16 0.88 -5.89 -12.31
C ASP A 16 0.81 -5.25 -10.91
N VAL A 17 1.15 -3.97 -10.79
CA VAL A 17 1.08 -3.23 -9.53
C VAL A 17 -0.38 -2.87 -9.25
N LYS A 18 -0.89 -3.34 -8.10
CA LYS A 18 -2.18 -2.89 -7.57
C LYS A 18 -2.01 -1.56 -6.86
N LEU A 19 -2.82 -0.58 -7.24
CA LEU A 19 -2.96 0.67 -6.50
C LEU A 19 -4.23 0.59 -5.64
N LEU A 20 -4.06 0.78 -4.34
CA LEU A 20 -5.16 1.04 -3.42
C LEU A 20 -5.24 2.56 -3.26
N GLN A 21 -6.37 3.14 -3.65
CA GLN A 21 -6.64 4.57 -3.48
C GLN A 21 -7.49 4.72 -2.22
N GLU A 22 -7.45 5.90 -1.59
CA GLU A 22 -8.32 6.19 -0.45
C GLU A 22 -8.21 5.12 0.64
N SER A 23 -6.97 4.72 0.95
CA SER A 23 -6.69 3.76 2.01
C SER A 23 -5.57 4.26 2.92
N GLU A 24 -5.60 3.85 4.18
CA GLU A 24 -4.59 4.16 5.19
C GLU A 24 -3.97 2.89 5.77
N LEU A 25 -2.65 2.89 5.96
CA LEU A 25 -1.93 1.83 6.68
C LEU A 25 -2.15 2.01 8.18
N ILE A 26 -2.81 1.04 8.82
CA ILE A 26 -3.17 1.11 10.24
C ILE A 26 -2.14 0.39 11.11
N GLU A 27 -1.72 -0.81 10.70
CA GLU A 27 -0.85 -1.67 11.50
C GLU A 27 0.02 -2.56 10.61
N ILE A 28 1.26 -2.79 11.02
CA ILE A 28 2.16 -3.80 10.44
C ILE A 28 2.24 -4.94 11.45
N LYS A 29 1.97 -6.18 11.02
CA LYS A 29 1.92 -7.36 11.87
C LYS A 29 2.87 -8.45 11.38
N GLY A 30 3.34 -9.25 12.33
CA GLY A 30 4.09 -10.47 12.12
C GLY A 30 4.68 -10.98 13.44
N GLU A 31 5.36 -12.12 13.40
CA GLU A 31 6.00 -12.73 14.56
C GLU A 31 7.53 -12.68 14.44
N LEU A 32 8.23 -12.81 15.57
CA LEU A 32 9.69 -12.97 15.60
C LEU A 32 10.49 -11.89 14.84
N ASP A 33 10.05 -10.62 14.91
CA ASP A 33 10.63 -9.48 14.19
C ASP A 33 10.56 -9.58 12.64
N GLU A 34 9.68 -10.44 12.11
CA GLU A 34 9.39 -10.54 10.68
C GLU A 34 8.04 -9.90 10.32
N VAL A 35 7.89 -9.45 9.06
CA VAL A 35 6.64 -8.91 8.52
C VAL A 35 5.88 -10.03 7.83
N GLU A 36 4.60 -10.19 8.16
CA GLU A 36 3.75 -11.20 7.53
C GLU A 36 2.51 -10.60 6.85
N LYS A 37 1.98 -9.52 7.43
CA LYS A 37 0.79 -8.83 6.91
C LYS A 37 0.69 -7.40 7.39
N ILE A 38 -0.16 -6.64 6.70
CA ILE A 38 -0.57 -5.30 7.09
C ILE A 38 -2.08 -5.25 7.27
N VAL A 39 -2.53 -4.36 8.15
CA VAL A 39 -3.92 -3.93 8.24
C VAL A 39 -4.02 -2.58 7.56
N ILE A 40 -4.91 -2.50 6.58
CA ILE A 40 -5.28 -1.23 5.95
C ILE A 40 -6.75 -0.93 6.26
N HIS A 41 -7.08 0.36 6.30
CA HIS A 41 -8.45 0.83 6.27
C HIS A 41 -8.75 1.38 4.87
N ASP A 42 -9.84 0.93 4.27
CA ASP A 42 -10.37 1.43 3.00
C ASP A 42 -11.48 2.44 3.30
N PHE A 43 -11.33 3.69 2.86
CA PHE A 43 -12.29 4.76 3.12
C PHE A 43 -13.50 4.73 2.18
N ASP A 44 -13.41 4.08 1.01
CA ASP A 44 -14.54 3.93 0.09
C ASP A 44 -15.55 2.92 0.64
N GLU A 45 -15.05 1.83 1.23
CA GLU A 45 -15.87 0.75 1.80
C GLU A 45 -16.11 0.91 3.32
N ASP A 46 -15.38 1.79 4.01
CA ASP A 46 -15.37 1.97 5.47
C ASP A 46 -15.08 0.63 6.21
N GLU A 47 -14.16 -0.15 5.64
CA GLU A 47 -13.81 -1.50 6.09
C GLU A 47 -12.30 -1.66 6.30
N ASN A 48 -11.91 -2.66 7.11
CA ASN A 48 -10.51 -3.00 7.36
C ASN A 48 -10.16 -4.32 6.66
N TYR A 49 -9.01 -4.34 5.98
CA TYR A 49 -8.50 -5.52 5.29
C TYR A 49 -7.13 -5.94 5.81
N GLU A 50 -6.91 -7.24 5.90
CA GLU A 50 -5.59 -7.83 6.11
C GLU A 50 -4.97 -8.23 4.77
N LEU A 51 -3.80 -7.67 4.46
CA LEU A 51 -3.02 -8.01 3.27
C LEU A 51 -1.74 -8.71 3.68
N PHE A 52 -1.54 -9.93 3.20
CA PHE A 52 -0.31 -10.70 3.43
C PHE A 52 0.81 -10.16 2.54
N VAL A 53 1.92 -9.77 3.16
CA VAL A 53 3.07 -9.16 2.49
C VAL A 53 4.34 -9.55 3.23
N ASP A 54 5.44 -9.76 2.49
CA ASP A 54 6.74 -10.10 3.09
C ASP A 54 7.55 -8.85 3.48
N VAL A 55 7.27 -7.71 2.84
CA VAL A 55 8.04 -6.47 3.00
C VAL A 55 7.13 -5.25 2.91
N VAL A 56 7.34 -4.28 3.82
CA VAL A 56 6.69 -2.96 3.79
C VAL A 56 7.75 -1.88 3.62
N ILE A 57 7.56 -1.01 2.64
CA ILE A 57 8.43 0.14 2.38
C ILE A 57 7.63 1.41 2.68
N VAL A 58 8.00 2.11 3.76
CA VAL A 58 7.40 3.41 4.11
C VAL A 58 8.26 4.52 3.51
N LEU A 59 7.68 5.27 2.57
CA LEU A 59 8.32 6.44 2.00
C LEU A 59 7.96 7.66 2.84
N ASP A 60 8.79 7.97 3.85
CA ASP A 60 8.65 9.22 4.59
C ASP A 60 9.29 10.37 3.80
N TYR A 61 8.50 11.40 3.50
CA TYR A 61 8.96 12.61 2.81
C TYR A 61 9.29 13.75 3.78
N ARG A 62 9.29 13.50 5.09
CA ARG A 62 9.71 14.47 6.12
C ARG A 62 11.23 14.36 6.34
N LEU A 63 11.98 15.14 5.56
CA LEU A 63 13.30 15.67 5.93
C LEU A 63 13.19 17.20 6.02
#